data_AF-A0A7D9DRJ6-F1
#
_entry.id   AF-A0A7D9DRJ6-F1
#
_cell.length_a   1.000
_cell.length_b   1.000
_cell.length_c   1.000
_cell.angle_alpha   90.00
_cell.angle_beta   90.00
_cell.angle_gamma   90.00
#
_symmetry.space_group_name_H-M   'P 1'
#
loop_
_entity.id
_entity.type
_entity.pdbx_description
1 polymer ?
#
loop_
_entity_poly.entity_id
_entity_poly.type
_entity_poly.pdbx_seq_one_letter_code
_entity_poly.pdbx_strand_id
1 'polypeptide(L)'
;MPDQFSSPNNGSVTVYIYEPELNYLKWLVLQKRKIETGGDLFGLWQDEGTAVVQLILGPGKGCSRTTTSFHQDVAYLEEVGAYLTSSQGLCNIGEWHSHHTLGLAEPSYGDQQTVWNHISTVAGGRFLVFIANIRGTPAKVNIGCFLFNLSEQKITKGNIKCLPCANPVRLTVENAYLTSKAEAGQDWTTFTKDEQSVKIENSVVPNEASSELRNRRDESATNDESFCEESYNDKDTLLPKESSEEEELSMREKLVKRLRQMFTNAMAFLRRCCRCCCRCCCRCCCRCCCRCCFRCCNCCCKDEANGHVPDTSRE
;
A
#
# COMPACT_ATOMS: atom_id res chain seq x y z
N MET A 1 -29.32 22.29 -11.63
CA MET A 1 -28.11 22.68 -10.88
C MET A 1 -26.94 21.98 -11.53
N PRO A 2 -26.06 22.67 -12.29
CA PRO A 2 -24.82 22.06 -12.73
C PRO A 2 -23.78 22.16 -11.61
N ASP A 3 -23.14 21.02 -11.37
CA ASP A 3 -22.07 20.79 -10.41
C ASP A 3 -20.83 21.60 -10.81
N GLN A 4 -20.36 22.47 -9.92
CA GLN A 4 -19.14 23.27 -10.09
C GLN A 4 -18.05 22.73 -9.17
N PHE A 5 -17.36 21.65 -9.55
CA PHE A 5 -16.03 21.33 -9.00
C PHE A 5 -15.24 20.46 -9.98
N SER A 6 -14.64 21.11 -10.97
CA SER A 6 -13.46 20.56 -11.64
C SER A 6 -12.54 21.72 -11.99
N SER A 7 -11.71 22.12 -11.02
CA SER A 7 -10.49 22.85 -11.36
C SER A 7 -9.64 21.94 -12.25
N PRO A 8 -9.04 22.44 -13.34
CA PRO A 8 -8.17 21.63 -14.18
C PRO A 8 -6.96 21.23 -13.35
N ASN A 9 -6.92 19.97 -12.93
CA ASN A 9 -5.75 19.44 -12.26
C ASN A 9 -4.59 19.55 -13.25
N ASN A 10 -3.53 20.23 -12.85
CA ASN A 10 -2.39 20.58 -13.70
C ASN A 10 -1.61 19.31 -14.06
N GLY A 11 -2.12 18.53 -15.01
CA GLY A 11 -1.47 17.46 -15.76
C GLY A 11 -0.69 16.39 -14.99
N SER A 12 -0.79 16.28 -13.66
CA SER A 12 0.00 15.38 -12.82
C SER A 12 -0.87 14.60 -11.85
N VAL A 13 -0.48 13.35 -11.60
CA VAL A 13 -1.22 12.39 -10.77
C VAL A 13 -0.65 12.42 -9.37
N THR A 14 -1.50 12.36 -8.34
CA THR A 14 -1.05 12.24 -6.95
C THR A 14 -1.09 10.78 -6.53
N VAL A 15 0.00 10.30 -5.93
CA VAL A 15 0.06 8.94 -5.37
C VAL A 15 0.42 9.01 -3.90
N TYR A 16 -0.53 8.64 -3.05
CA TYR A 16 -0.27 8.49 -1.61
C TYR A 16 0.34 7.12 -1.33
N ILE A 17 1.34 7.08 -0.46
CA ILE A 17 1.96 5.83 0.01
C ILE A 17 2.34 5.96 1.48
N TYR A 18 2.20 4.90 2.26
CA TYR A 18 2.70 4.87 3.63
C TYR A 18 4.23 4.93 3.64
N GLU A 19 4.80 5.79 4.48
CA GLU A 19 6.24 5.97 4.56
C GLU A 19 7.01 4.66 4.81
N PRO A 20 6.56 3.74 5.70
CA PRO A 20 7.18 2.43 5.87
C PRO A 20 7.23 1.60 4.58
N GLU A 21 6.22 1.67 3.72
CA GLU A 21 6.19 0.95 2.45
C GLU A 21 7.18 1.54 1.45
N LEU A 22 7.31 2.88 1.40
CA LEU A 22 8.30 3.53 0.56
C LEU A 22 9.72 3.22 1.03
N ASN A 23 9.95 3.16 2.33
CA ASN A 23 11.24 2.77 2.91
C ASN A 23 11.57 1.30 2.60
N TYR A 24 10.58 0.42 2.67
CA TYR A 24 10.72 -0.97 2.26
C TYR A 24 11.12 -1.10 0.78
N LEU A 25 10.46 -0.37 -0.13
CA LEU A 25 10.85 -0.34 -1.55
C LEU A 25 12.31 0.07 -1.72
N LYS A 26 12.72 1.17 -1.08
CA LYS A 26 14.12 1.64 -1.14
C LYS A 26 15.08 0.59 -0.60
N TRP A 27 14.74 -0.08 0.49
CA TRP A 27 15.53 -1.17 1.04
C TRP A 27 15.67 -2.33 0.04
N LEU A 28 14.58 -2.76 -0.62
CA LEU A 28 14.61 -3.81 -1.65
C LEU A 28 15.56 -3.48 -2.80
N VAL A 29 15.52 -2.23 -3.29
CA VAL A 29 16.43 -1.74 -4.33
C VAL A 29 17.88 -1.83 -3.88
N LEU A 30 18.18 -1.44 -2.63
CA LEU A 30 19.54 -1.45 -2.09
C LEU A 30 20.11 -2.86 -1.87
N GLN A 31 19.26 -3.89 -1.77
CA GLN A 31 19.69 -5.29 -1.70
C GLN A 31 20.20 -5.83 -3.05
N LYS A 32 19.84 -5.21 -4.18
CA LYS A 32 20.23 -5.66 -5.54
C LYS A 32 20.86 -4.52 -6.35
N ARG A 33 22.00 -3.98 -5.89
CA ARG A 33 22.58 -2.76 -6.47
C ARG A 33 23.15 -2.87 -7.89
N LYS A 34 23.35 -4.09 -8.40
CA LYS A 34 24.09 -4.35 -9.66
C LYS A 34 23.23 -4.99 -10.76
N ILE A 35 21.98 -5.32 -10.46
CA ILE A 35 21.04 -5.97 -11.37
C ILE A 35 19.67 -5.31 -11.17
N GLU A 36 18.75 -5.50 -12.12
CA GLU A 36 17.39 -5.04 -11.89
C GLU A 36 16.67 -5.92 -10.86
N THR A 37 15.86 -5.29 -10.03
CA THR A 37 14.87 -5.93 -9.16
C THR A 37 13.56 -5.17 -9.25
N GLY A 38 12.49 -5.73 -8.71
CA GLY A 38 11.18 -5.10 -8.76
C GLY A 38 10.13 -5.84 -7.96
N GLY A 39 8.89 -5.47 -8.22
CA GLY A 39 7.70 -6.08 -7.65
C GLY A 39 6.47 -5.24 -7.94
N ASP A 40 5.47 -5.32 -7.07
CA ASP A 40 4.10 -4.90 -7.41
C ASP A 40 3.54 -3.88 -6.43
N LEU A 41 2.62 -3.04 -6.94
CA LEU A 41 1.92 -2.01 -6.18
C LEU A 41 0.47 -2.45 -5.94
N PHE A 42 0.10 -2.65 -4.68
CA PHE A 42 -1.28 -2.96 -4.30
C PHE A 42 -1.94 -1.78 -3.60
N GLY A 43 -3.18 -1.50 -3.97
CA GLY A 43 -3.89 -0.33 -3.48
C GLY A 43 -5.22 -0.08 -4.16
N LEU A 44 -5.64 1.18 -4.12
CA LEU A 44 -6.93 1.64 -4.63
C LEU A 44 -6.78 2.97 -5.37
N TRP A 45 -7.62 3.16 -6.39
CA TRP A 45 -7.84 4.46 -7.01
C TRP A 45 -8.86 5.23 -6.19
N GLN A 46 -8.48 6.42 -5.71
CA GLN A 46 -9.41 7.31 -5.03
C GLN A 46 -10.30 8.04 -6.05
N ASP A 47 -9.70 8.49 -7.15
CA ASP A 47 -10.36 9.14 -8.28
C ASP A 47 -9.50 8.99 -9.56
N GLU A 48 -9.78 9.75 -10.61
CA GLU A 48 -9.04 9.71 -11.88
C GLU A 48 -7.58 10.18 -11.75
N GLY A 49 -7.32 11.15 -10.87
CA GLY A 49 -6.02 11.78 -10.68
C GLY A 49 -5.28 11.36 -9.41
N THR A 50 -5.88 10.48 -8.60
CA THR A 50 -5.36 10.12 -7.28
C THR A 50 -5.39 8.62 -7.02
N ALA A 51 -4.23 8.07 -6.65
CA ALA A 51 -4.07 6.69 -6.20
C ALA A 51 -3.56 6.62 -4.76
N VAL A 52 -3.88 5.54 -4.07
CA VAL A 52 -3.32 5.20 -2.77
C VAL A 52 -2.66 3.83 -2.88
N VAL A 53 -1.32 3.80 -2.84
CA VAL A 53 -0.53 2.56 -2.73
C VAL A 53 -0.51 2.18 -1.25
N GLN A 54 -1.17 1.07 -0.95
CA GLN A 54 -1.34 0.59 0.42
C GLN A 54 -0.37 -0.53 0.78
N LEU A 55 0.22 -1.21 -0.21
CA LEU A 55 1.18 -2.28 0.03
C LEU A 55 2.16 -2.42 -1.15
N ILE A 56 3.45 -2.52 -0.83
CA ILE A 56 4.52 -2.85 -1.76
C ILE A 56 4.85 -4.33 -1.64
N LEU A 57 4.88 -5.00 -2.79
CA LEU A 57 5.38 -6.36 -2.90
C LEU A 57 6.80 -6.35 -3.47
N GLY A 58 7.68 -7.17 -2.89
CA GLY A 58 8.99 -7.46 -3.46
C GLY A 58 8.93 -8.53 -4.56
N PRO A 59 10.09 -9.01 -5.03
CA PRO A 59 10.14 -10.06 -6.03
C PRO A 59 9.73 -11.42 -5.46
N GLY A 60 9.07 -12.23 -6.27
CA GLY A 60 8.84 -13.63 -5.99
C GLY A 60 10.08 -14.48 -6.24
N LYS A 61 10.12 -15.67 -5.62
CA LYS A 61 11.24 -16.62 -5.74
C LYS A 61 11.50 -17.10 -7.16
N GLY A 62 10.46 -17.11 -8.01
CA GLY A 62 10.54 -17.50 -9.42
C GLY A 62 10.76 -16.34 -10.39
N CYS A 63 11.05 -15.13 -9.91
CA CYS A 63 11.30 -13.99 -10.79
C CYS A 63 12.55 -14.23 -11.64
N SER A 64 12.58 -13.60 -12.82
CA SER A 64 13.75 -13.61 -13.70
C SER A 64 14.28 -12.20 -13.88
N ARG A 65 15.59 -12.07 -13.97
CA ARG A 65 16.24 -10.75 -14.03
C ARG A 65 17.57 -10.82 -14.76
N THR A 66 17.91 -9.71 -15.39
CA THR A 66 19.23 -9.46 -15.97
C THR A 66 19.78 -8.15 -15.40
N THR A 67 20.88 -7.65 -15.96
CA THR A 67 21.35 -6.30 -15.66
C THR A 67 20.36 -5.23 -16.10
N THR A 68 19.50 -5.49 -17.09
CA THR A 68 18.64 -4.45 -17.71
C THR A 68 17.20 -4.92 -17.92
N SER A 69 16.78 -5.96 -17.20
CA SER A 69 15.39 -6.39 -17.20
C SER A 69 15.02 -7.08 -15.90
N PHE A 70 13.78 -6.90 -15.48
CA PHE A 70 13.14 -7.63 -14.40
C PHE A 70 11.78 -8.15 -14.88
N HIS A 71 11.49 -9.42 -14.58
CA HIS A 71 10.19 -10.03 -14.78
C HIS A 71 9.75 -10.72 -13.49
N GLN A 72 8.59 -10.32 -12.98
CA GLN A 72 8.03 -10.86 -11.76
C GLN A 72 7.65 -12.35 -11.91
N ASP A 73 7.67 -13.07 -10.79
CA ASP A 73 7.07 -14.40 -10.67
C ASP A 73 5.54 -14.30 -10.79
N VAL A 74 5.01 -14.69 -11.95
CA VAL A 74 3.56 -14.63 -12.24
C VAL A 74 2.76 -15.48 -11.25
N ALA A 75 3.24 -16.67 -10.89
CA ALA A 75 2.51 -17.56 -9.98
C ALA A 75 2.47 -17.00 -8.55
N TYR A 76 3.52 -16.30 -8.14
CA TYR A 76 3.52 -15.56 -6.88
C TYR A 76 2.56 -14.37 -6.91
N LEU A 77 2.58 -13.57 -7.98
CA LEU A 77 1.69 -12.43 -8.15
C LEU A 77 0.22 -12.85 -8.18
N GLU A 78 -0.12 -13.93 -8.88
CA GLU A 78 -1.49 -14.46 -8.93
C GLU A 78 -1.99 -14.89 -7.54
N GLU A 79 -1.17 -15.62 -6.77
CA GLU A 79 -1.55 -16.09 -5.45
C GLU A 79 -1.73 -14.94 -4.45
N VAL A 80 -0.72 -14.06 -4.36
CA VAL A 80 -0.78 -12.91 -3.45
C VAL A 80 -1.88 -11.94 -3.87
N GLY A 81 -2.05 -11.72 -5.17
CA GLY A 81 -3.12 -10.89 -5.72
C GLY A 81 -4.50 -11.42 -5.35
N ALA A 82 -4.75 -12.72 -5.54
CA ALA A 82 -6.01 -13.35 -5.15
C ALA A 82 -6.28 -13.23 -3.64
N TYR A 83 -5.26 -13.43 -2.81
CA TYR A 83 -5.37 -13.24 -1.36
C TYR A 83 -5.70 -11.79 -1.00
N LEU A 84 -4.92 -10.82 -1.48
CA LEU A 84 -5.10 -9.40 -1.16
C LEU A 84 -6.45 -8.85 -1.66
N THR A 85 -6.91 -9.28 -2.83
CA THR A 85 -8.23 -8.89 -3.35
C THR A 85 -9.35 -9.48 -2.51
N SER A 86 -9.27 -10.76 -2.13
CA SER A 86 -10.33 -11.42 -1.37
C SER A 86 -10.36 -11.05 0.12
N SER A 87 -9.21 -10.82 0.75
CA SER A 87 -9.13 -10.54 2.19
C SER A 87 -9.12 -9.05 2.52
N GLN A 88 -8.53 -8.20 1.66
CA GLN A 88 -8.36 -6.76 1.92
C GLN A 88 -9.07 -5.86 0.88
N GLY A 89 -9.61 -6.43 -0.21
CA GLY A 89 -10.20 -5.65 -1.29
C GLY A 89 -9.18 -4.84 -2.09
N LEU A 90 -7.89 -5.17 -1.98
CA LEU A 90 -6.83 -4.45 -2.71
C LEU A 90 -6.66 -5.03 -4.11
N CYS A 91 -6.41 -4.14 -5.07
CA CYS A 91 -6.10 -4.49 -6.44
C CYS A 91 -4.62 -4.23 -6.73
N ASN A 92 -4.05 -4.98 -7.66
CA ASN A 92 -2.81 -4.56 -8.31
C ASN A 92 -3.11 -3.30 -9.13
N ILE A 93 -2.43 -2.20 -8.82
CA ILE A 93 -2.61 -0.90 -9.47
C ILE A 93 -1.35 -0.44 -10.22
N GLY A 94 -0.31 -1.28 -10.22
CA GLY A 94 0.97 -0.96 -10.83
C GLY A 94 2.08 -1.92 -10.45
N GLU A 95 3.26 -1.59 -10.95
CA GLU A 95 4.51 -2.29 -10.67
C GLU A 95 5.62 -1.29 -10.30
N TRP A 96 6.71 -1.82 -9.78
CA TRP A 96 7.94 -1.07 -9.60
C TRP A 96 9.15 -1.91 -10.00
N HIS A 97 10.16 -1.26 -10.53
CA HIS A 97 11.46 -1.89 -10.79
C HIS A 97 12.59 -0.88 -10.74
N SER A 98 13.82 -1.39 -10.65
CA SER A 98 15.03 -0.57 -10.55
C SER A 98 15.84 -0.59 -11.83
N HIS A 99 16.18 0.58 -12.37
CA HIS A 99 17.24 0.75 -13.37
C HIS A 99 18.58 1.00 -12.67
N HIS A 100 19.00 0.06 -11.82
CA HIS A 100 20.15 0.14 -10.90
C HIS A 100 20.97 1.46 -10.92
N THR A 101 22.14 1.49 -11.57
CA THR A 101 23.00 2.66 -11.75
C THR A 101 22.92 3.24 -13.18
N LEU A 102 22.05 2.68 -14.01
CA LEU A 102 21.89 3.05 -15.42
C LEU A 102 20.73 4.04 -15.54
N GLY A 103 21.04 5.34 -15.56
CA GLY A 103 20.15 6.34 -16.15
C GLY A 103 19.11 7.03 -15.25
N LEU A 104 18.14 7.65 -15.91
CA LEU A 104 17.05 8.44 -15.32
C LEU A 104 16.04 7.51 -14.66
N ALA A 105 15.34 8.01 -13.64
CA ALA A 105 14.26 7.26 -13.00
C ALA A 105 12.97 7.38 -13.85
N GLU A 106 13.03 6.94 -15.11
CA GLU A 106 11.98 7.05 -16.12
C GLU A 106 11.86 5.74 -16.90
N PRO A 107 10.65 5.34 -17.33
CA PRO A 107 10.46 4.06 -18.03
C PRO A 107 11.13 4.08 -19.40
N SER A 108 11.91 3.04 -19.69
CA SER A 108 12.51 2.83 -21.01
C SER A 108 11.44 2.56 -22.07
N TYR A 109 11.82 2.60 -23.35
CA TYR A 109 10.88 2.24 -24.43
C TYR A 109 10.34 0.81 -24.28
N GLY A 110 11.17 -0.13 -23.84
CA GLY A 110 10.76 -1.52 -23.59
C GLY A 110 9.76 -1.63 -22.43
N ASP A 111 9.97 -0.87 -21.35
CA ASP A 111 9.03 -0.79 -20.24
C ASP A 111 7.67 -0.26 -20.72
N GLN A 112 7.68 0.84 -21.48
CA GLN A 112 6.47 1.45 -22.01
C GLN A 112 5.70 0.48 -22.92
N GLN A 113 6.38 -0.22 -23.83
CA GLN A 113 5.76 -1.18 -24.72
C GLN A 113 5.14 -2.35 -23.94
N THR A 114 5.82 -2.84 -22.91
CA THR A 114 5.32 -3.91 -22.04
C THR A 114 4.01 -3.50 -21.39
N VAL A 115 3.95 -2.29 -20.81
CA VAL A 115 2.73 -1.78 -20.18
C VAL A 115 1.63 -1.59 -21.23
N TRP A 116 1.90 -0.92 -22.36
CA TRP A 116 0.89 -0.66 -23.39
C TRP A 116 0.29 -1.93 -23.99
N ASN A 117 1.07 -3.00 -24.12
CA ASN A 117 0.57 -4.29 -24.60
C ASN A 117 -0.42 -4.94 -23.62
N HIS A 118 -0.28 -4.69 -22.31
CA HIS A 118 -1.07 -5.35 -21.27
C HIS A 118 -2.10 -4.42 -20.61
N ILE A 119 -2.03 -3.10 -20.80
CA ILE A 119 -2.89 -2.16 -20.06
C ILE A 119 -4.38 -2.37 -20.31
N SER A 120 -4.75 -2.95 -21.46
CA SER A 120 -6.13 -3.32 -21.78
C SER A 120 -6.69 -4.43 -20.88
N THR A 121 -5.82 -5.24 -20.25
CA THR A 121 -6.21 -6.27 -19.30
C THR A 121 -6.28 -5.76 -17.86
N VAL A 122 -5.80 -4.53 -17.61
CA VAL A 122 -5.84 -3.89 -16.29
C VAL A 122 -7.19 -3.19 -16.10
N ALA A 123 -7.82 -3.42 -14.95
CA ALA A 123 -9.12 -2.82 -14.63
C ALA A 123 -9.06 -1.28 -14.69
N GLY A 124 -9.87 -0.69 -15.56
CA GLY A 124 -9.96 0.76 -15.73
C GLY A 124 -8.83 1.39 -16.57
N GLY A 125 -7.99 0.58 -17.23
CA GLY A 125 -7.00 1.06 -18.21
C GLY A 125 -5.95 2.03 -17.63
N ARG A 126 -5.67 1.92 -16.34
CA ARG A 126 -4.72 2.77 -15.60
C ARG A 126 -3.71 1.91 -14.87
N PHE A 127 -2.44 2.25 -14.98
CA PHE A 127 -1.36 1.47 -14.39
C PHE A 127 -0.21 2.37 -13.93
N LEU A 128 0.20 2.23 -12.68
CA LEU A 128 1.36 2.94 -12.13
C LEU A 128 2.64 2.15 -12.41
N VAL A 129 3.69 2.86 -12.79
CA VAL A 129 5.05 2.32 -12.84
C VAL A 129 5.94 3.18 -11.99
N PHE A 130 6.57 2.59 -10.99
CA PHE A 130 7.63 3.24 -10.21
C PHE A 130 8.99 2.78 -10.73
N ILE A 131 9.83 3.72 -11.13
CA ILE A 131 11.21 3.43 -11.55
C ILE A 131 12.16 3.92 -10.48
N ALA A 132 12.89 2.99 -9.87
CA ALA A 132 13.91 3.30 -8.88
C ALA A 132 15.30 3.37 -9.51
N ASN A 133 16.15 4.29 -9.05
CA ASN A 133 17.58 4.28 -9.36
C ASN A 133 18.42 4.61 -8.13
N ILE A 134 19.67 4.17 -8.16
CA ILE A 134 20.65 4.37 -7.08
C ILE A 134 21.64 5.45 -7.51
N ARG A 135 21.82 6.48 -6.68
CA ARG A 135 22.70 7.62 -6.95
C ARG A 135 23.61 7.95 -5.78
N GLY A 136 24.80 8.44 -6.10
CA GLY A 136 25.74 9.06 -5.16
C GLY A 136 26.42 8.10 -4.17
N THR A 137 27.23 8.69 -3.30
CA THR A 137 27.94 8.03 -2.21
C THR A 137 27.76 8.88 -0.95
N PRO A 138 27.13 8.38 0.13
CA PRO A 138 26.50 7.07 0.26
C PRO A 138 25.32 6.88 -0.71
N ALA A 139 25.03 5.62 -1.05
CA ALA A 139 24.00 5.26 -2.02
C ALA A 139 22.61 5.75 -1.57
N LYS A 140 21.94 6.53 -2.42
CA LYS A 140 20.58 7.02 -2.22
C LYS A 140 19.66 6.48 -3.31
N VAL A 141 18.48 6.00 -2.93
CA VAL A 141 17.46 5.56 -3.88
C VAL A 141 16.53 6.72 -4.21
N ASN A 142 16.40 7.03 -5.50
CA ASN A 142 15.42 7.95 -6.02
C ASN A 142 14.35 7.17 -6.80
N ILE A 143 13.09 7.62 -6.74
CA ILE A 143 11.93 6.90 -7.28
C ILE A 143 11.15 7.86 -8.16
N GLY A 144 11.07 7.57 -9.45
CA GLY A 144 10.13 8.19 -10.37
C GLY A 144 8.79 7.47 -10.35
N CYS A 145 7.70 8.21 -10.57
CA CYS A 145 6.34 7.70 -10.60
C CYS A 145 5.68 8.07 -11.92
N PHE A 146 5.09 7.11 -12.62
CA PHE A 146 4.50 7.30 -13.94
C PHE A 146 3.14 6.61 -14.00
N LEU A 147 2.09 7.37 -14.35
CA LEU A 147 0.78 6.83 -14.68
C LEU A 147 0.70 6.60 -16.18
N PHE A 148 0.43 5.36 -16.56
CA PHE A 148 -0.06 5.02 -17.89
C PHE A 148 -1.58 5.09 -17.88
N ASN A 149 -2.14 5.83 -18.82
CA ASN A 149 -3.60 5.95 -18.99
C ASN A 149 -3.99 5.58 -20.43
N LEU A 150 -4.74 4.49 -20.58
CA LEU A 150 -5.22 3.99 -21.86
C LEU A 150 -6.23 4.94 -22.53
N SER A 151 -7.12 5.58 -21.75
CA SER A 151 -8.15 6.47 -22.35
C SER A 151 -7.53 7.71 -22.98
N GLU A 152 -6.42 8.18 -22.42
CA GLU A 152 -5.66 9.34 -22.91
C GLU A 152 -4.48 8.94 -23.82
N GLN A 153 -4.15 7.64 -23.89
CA GLN A 153 -2.92 7.12 -24.51
C GLN A 153 -1.68 7.88 -24.09
N LYS A 154 -1.58 8.18 -22.78
CA LYS A 154 -0.59 9.10 -22.24
C LYS A 154 0.12 8.51 -21.02
N ILE A 155 1.40 8.85 -20.91
CA ILE A 155 2.18 8.69 -19.68
C ILE A 155 2.24 10.03 -18.96
N THR A 156 1.82 10.05 -17.70
CA THR A 156 1.80 11.24 -16.86
C THR A 156 2.72 11.04 -15.67
N LYS A 157 3.63 11.99 -15.42
CA LYS A 157 4.47 11.95 -14.21
C LYS A 157 3.61 12.17 -12.97
N GLY A 158 3.78 11.30 -11.99
CA GLY A 158 3.10 11.37 -10.71
C GLY A 158 3.96 11.99 -9.61
N ASN A 159 3.28 12.50 -8.59
CA ASN A 159 3.86 13.05 -7.37
C ASN A 159 3.57 12.10 -6.21
N ILE A 160 4.62 11.48 -5.67
CA ILE A 160 4.50 10.62 -4.49
C ILE A 160 4.36 11.50 -3.25
N LYS A 161 3.34 11.23 -2.43
CA LYS A 161 3.10 11.87 -1.14
C LYS A 161 3.12 10.81 -0.03
N CYS A 162 4.04 10.95 0.91
CA CYS A 162 4.16 10.02 2.03
C CYS A 162 3.10 10.31 3.11
N LEU A 163 2.49 9.25 3.62
CA LEU A 163 1.71 9.25 4.84
C LEU A 163 2.64 8.80 5.98
N PRO A 164 2.96 9.67 6.97
CA PRO A 164 4.02 9.43 7.96
C PRO A 164 3.56 8.52 9.12
N CYS A 165 2.63 7.61 8.86
CA CYS A 165 2.04 6.73 9.86
C CYS A 165 2.29 5.26 9.54
N ALA A 166 2.08 4.40 10.54
CA ALA A 166 2.11 2.97 10.35
C ALA A 166 1.09 2.53 9.29
N ASN A 167 1.45 1.51 8.51
CA ASN A 167 0.57 0.97 7.49
C ASN A 167 -0.49 0.03 8.13
N PRO A 168 -1.78 0.39 8.13
CA PRO A 168 -2.83 -0.43 8.72
C PRO A 168 -3.03 -1.77 7.98
N VAL A 169 -2.70 -1.84 6.69
CA VAL A 169 -2.80 -3.09 5.91
C VAL A 169 -1.79 -4.11 6.44
N ARG A 170 -0.56 -3.69 6.75
CA ARG A 170 0.47 -4.58 7.34
C ARG A 170 0.08 -5.16 8.70
N LEU A 171 -0.83 -4.52 9.43
CA LEU A 171 -1.34 -5.01 10.72
C LEU A 171 -2.40 -6.10 10.57
N THR A 172 -3.01 -6.23 9.40
CA THR A 172 -4.18 -7.09 9.16
C THR A 172 -3.94 -8.19 8.14
N VAL A 173 -2.93 -8.04 7.27
CA VAL A 173 -2.52 -9.08 6.33
C VAL A 173 -1.71 -10.16 7.04
N GLU A 174 -1.99 -11.40 6.69
CA GLU A 174 -1.21 -12.54 7.16
C GLU A 174 0.12 -12.61 6.39
N ASN A 175 1.22 -12.35 7.10
CA ASN A 175 2.54 -12.32 6.49
C ASN A 175 2.91 -13.62 5.76
N ALA A 176 2.41 -14.78 6.20
CA ALA A 176 2.70 -16.06 5.56
C ALA A 176 2.32 -16.09 4.07
N TYR A 177 1.20 -15.48 3.67
CA TYR A 177 0.80 -15.39 2.26
C TYR A 177 1.71 -14.45 1.46
N LEU A 178 2.22 -13.40 2.10
CA LEU A 178 3.13 -12.45 1.46
C LEU A 178 4.56 -12.98 1.36
N THR A 179 4.96 -13.92 2.22
CA THR A 179 6.38 -14.34 2.30
C THR A 179 6.64 -15.77 1.83
N SER A 180 5.63 -16.65 1.75
CA SER A 180 5.82 -18.08 1.40
C SER A 180 6.51 -18.31 0.05
N LYS A 181 6.29 -17.38 -0.89
CA LYS A 181 6.85 -17.41 -2.24
C LYS A 181 7.64 -16.15 -2.60
N ALA A 182 7.86 -15.25 -1.64
CA ALA A 182 8.79 -14.14 -1.84
C ALA A 182 10.22 -14.66 -2.06
N GLU A 183 11.04 -13.89 -2.77
CA GLU A 183 12.47 -14.17 -2.83
C GLU A 183 13.07 -14.10 -1.42
N ALA A 184 13.86 -15.11 -1.06
CA ALA A 184 14.47 -15.21 0.26
C ALA A 184 15.30 -13.97 0.59
N GLY A 185 15.03 -13.35 1.75
CA GLY A 185 15.71 -12.14 2.19
C GLY A 185 15.29 -10.87 1.44
N GLN A 186 14.22 -10.90 0.63
CA GLN A 186 13.64 -9.73 -0.03
C GLN A 186 12.18 -9.51 0.43
N ASP A 187 11.90 -9.80 1.70
CA ASP A 187 10.56 -9.74 2.28
C ASP A 187 10.46 -8.72 3.43
N TRP A 188 9.23 -8.41 3.82
CA TRP A 188 8.94 -7.44 4.87
C TRP A 188 9.52 -7.84 6.24
N THR A 189 9.55 -9.14 6.55
CA THR A 189 10.07 -9.63 7.84
C THR A 189 11.57 -9.38 7.93
N THR A 190 12.30 -9.63 6.84
CA THR A 190 13.74 -9.34 6.76
C THR A 190 14.00 -7.84 6.88
N PHE A 191 13.23 -7.01 6.16
CA PHE A 191 13.33 -5.55 6.26
C PHE A 191 13.16 -5.01 7.69
N THR A 192 12.12 -5.46 8.40
CA THR A 192 11.86 -4.97 9.77
C THR A 192 12.96 -5.36 10.76
N LYS A 193 13.60 -6.52 10.58
CA LYS A 193 14.75 -6.95 11.40
C LYS A 193 15.96 -6.05 11.17
N ASP A 194 16.28 -5.76 9.91
CA ASP A 194 17.37 -4.85 9.55
C ASP A 194 17.13 -3.43 10.09
N GLU A 195 15.89 -2.94 10.04
CA GLU A 195 15.57 -1.62 10.57
C GLU A 195 15.73 -1.56 12.11
N GLN A 196 15.41 -2.65 12.81
CA GLN A 196 15.59 -2.76 14.26
C GLN A 196 17.07 -2.84 14.65
N SER A 197 17.89 -3.61 13.93
CA SER A 197 19.33 -3.72 14.23
C SER A 197 20.04 -2.39 14.07
N VAL A 198 19.73 -1.62 13.02
CA VAL A 198 20.28 -0.26 12.82
C VAL A 198 19.87 0.70 13.94
N LYS A 199 18.63 0.59 14.45
CA LYS A 199 18.17 1.41 15.59
C LYS A 199 18.92 1.07 16.88
N ILE A 200 19.17 -0.22 17.13
CA ILE A 200 19.93 -0.68 18.30
C ILE A 200 21.38 -0.19 18.21
N GLU A 201 22.05 -0.38 17.08
CA GLU A 201 23.45 0.07 16.89
C GLU A 201 23.61 1.58 17.10
N ASN A 202 22.67 2.40 16.60
CA ASN A 202 22.71 3.85 16.79
C ASN A 202 22.34 4.30 18.22
N SER A 203 21.68 3.44 19.01
CA SER A 203 21.36 3.72 20.43
C SER A 203 22.51 3.35 21.38
N VAL A 204 23.46 2.54 20.94
CA VAL A 204 24.64 2.10 21.70
C VAL A 204 25.87 2.87 21.20
N VAL A 205 25.92 4.17 21.47
CA VAL A 205 27.18 4.94 21.37
C VAL A 205 27.91 4.85 22.72
N PRO A 206 29.20 4.43 22.77
CA PRO A 206 29.95 4.35 24.02
C PRO A 206 30.28 5.74 24.58
N ASN A 207 30.02 5.93 25.87
CA ASN A 207 30.56 7.04 26.67
C ASN A 207 32.08 6.83 26.87
N GLU A 208 32.90 7.06 25.85
CA GLU A 208 34.35 7.21 26.02
C GLU A 208 34.72 8.69 26.15
N ALA A 209 34.41 9.25 27.32
CA ALA A 209 34.96 10.51 27.79
C ALA A 209 35.05 10.48 29.33
N SER A 210 35.85 9.57 29.87
CA SER A 210 36.24 9.60 31.29
C SER A 210 37.45 8.71 31.58
N SER A 211 38.57 8.96 30.89
CA SER A 211 39.86 8.42 31.32
C SER A 211 41.04 9.34 31.02
N GLU A 212 40.91 10.64 31.26
CA GLU A 212 42.06 11.54 31.42
C GLU A 212 41.75 12.57 32.51
N LEU A 213 42.21 12.28 33.73
CA LEU A 213 42.59 13.22 34.81
C LEU A 213 42.53 12.52 36.17
N ARG A 214 43.49 11.62 36.40
CA ARG A 214 43.93 11.30 37.76
C ARG A 214 45.43 11.13 37.75
N ASN A 215 46.16 12.19 38.10
CA ASN A 215 47.27 12.07 39.02
C ASN A 215 47.82 13.42 39.51
N ARG A 216 47.99 13.47 40.85
CA ARG A 216 48.84 14.33 41.70
C ARG A 216 48.37 15.77 41.92
N ARG A 217 48.54 16.38 43.09
CA ARG A 217 48.69 16.00 44.52
C ARG A 217 48.76 17.37 45.24
N ASP A 218 48.24 17.41 46.45
CA ASP A 218 48.67 18.23 47.59
C ASP A 218 48.33 19.74 47.68
N GLU A 219 47.64 20.02 48.80
CA GLU A 219 47.90 21.03 49.83
C GLU A 219 47.07 22.34 49.94
N SER A 220 46.37 22.39 51.10
CA SER A 220 46.05 23.56 51.95
C SER A 220 45.01 24.56 51.43
N ALA A 221 44.20 25.25 52.23
CA ALA A 221 43.68 25.13 53.59
C ALA A 221 42.60 26.24 53.73
N THR A 222 41.77 26.12 54.77
CA THR A 222 41.03 27.19 55.47
C THR A 222 39.67 27.71 54.96
N ASN A 223 38.75 27.72 55.94
CA ASN A 223 37.65 28.63 56.26
C ASN A 223 36.20 28.28 55.88
N ASP A 224 35.47 27.89 56.93
CA ASP A 224 34.18 28.42 57.41
C ASP A 224 33.31 29.25 56.45
N GLU A 225 32.04 28.86 56.28
CA GLU A 225 30.88 29.58 56.85
C GLU A 225 29.50 28.94 56.50
N SER A 226 28.64 28.92 57.52
CA SER A 226 27.16 29.07 57.59
C SER A 226 26.17 28.55 56.51
N PHE A 227 25.30 27.63 56.95
CA PHE A 227 23.82 27.73 57.10
C PHE A 227 22.92 28.48 56.06
N CYS A 228 22.04 27.67 55.45
CA CYS A 228 20.62 27.82 55.03
C CYS A 228 20.13 28.64 53.81
N GLU A 229 19.31 27.90 53.01
CA GLU A 229 18.17 28.27 52.13
C GLU A 229 18.49 29.19 50.93
N GLU A 230 18.01 29.01 49.69
CA GLU A 230 16.67 28.65 49.18
C GLU A 230 16.74 28.10 47.73
N SER A 231 15.65 27.41 47.34
CA SER A 231 15.05 27.37 45.99
C SER A 231 15.68 26.52 44.87
N TYR A 232 15.00 25.43 44.47
CA TYR A 232 14.08 25.43 43.32
C TYR A 232 13.37 24.06 43.21
N ASN A 233 12.04 24.08 43.27
CA ASN A 233 11.20 22.99 42.79
C ASN A 233 11.25 22.97 41.26
N ASP A 234 11.44 21.81 40.64
CA ASP A 234 10.58 21.48 39.50
C ASP A 234 10.31 19.97 39.41
N LYS A 235 9.09 19.69 38.98
CA LYS A 235 8.32 18.48 39.15
C LYS A 235 8.40 17.58 37.91
N ASP A 236 7.93 16.35 38.12
CA ASP A 236 7.20 15.53 37.16
C ASP A 236 7.99 14.97 35.95
N THR A 237 8.81 13.96 36.22
CA THR A 237 9.06 12.90 35.23
C THR A 237 7.85 11.94 35.19
N LEU A 238 6.81 12.32 34.45
CA LEU A 238 5.72 11.42 34.10
C LEU A 238 6.22 10.39 33.08
N LEU A 239 6.48 9.18 33.58
CA LEU A 239 6.59 7.96 32.75
C LEU A 239 5.28 7.77 31.95
N PRO A 240 5.33 7.36 30.67
CA PRO A 240 4.13 7.01 29.93
C PRO A 240 3.45 5.81 30.61
N LYS A 241 2.20 5.99 31.04
CA LYS A 241 1.36 4.87 31.49
C LYS A 241 1.17 3.92 30.31
N GLU A 242 1.52 2.65 30.52
CA GLU A 242 1.08 1.55 29.68
C GLU A 242 -0.44 1.65 29.52
N SER A 243 -0.91 1.84 28.28
CA SER A 243 -2.35 1.81 27.98
C SER A 243 -2.87 0.43 28.30
N SER A 244 -3.90 0.34 29.14
CA SER A 244 -4.47 -0.93 29.57
C SER A 244 -4.97 -1.72 28.35
N GLU A 245 -4.80 -3.04 28.38
CA GLU A 245 -5.28 -3.96 27.33
C GLU A 245 -6.77 -3.75 26.98
N GLU A 246 -7.56 -3.24 27.93
CA GLU A 246 -8.96 -2.87 27.76
C GLU A 246 -9.17 -1.68 26.80
N GLU A 247 -8.29 -0.67 26.80
CA GLU A 247 -8.37 0.45 25.87
C GLU A 247 -8.03 0.02 24.43
N GLU A 248 -7.06 -0.89 24.27
CA GLU A 248 -6.69 -1.43 22.97
C GLU A 248 -7.79 -2.34 22.41
N LEU A 249 -8.41 -3.17 23.25
CA LEU A 249 -9.57 -3.98 22.88
C LEU A 249 -10.77 -3.11 22.47
N SER A 250 -11.03 -2.04 23.23
CA SER A 250 -12.10 -1.06 22.92
C SER A 250 -11.86 -0.37 21.58
N MET A 251 -10.62 0.01 21.27
CA MET A 251 -10.27 0.61 19.98
C MET A 251 -10.44 -0.38 18.81
N ARG A 252 -10.01 -1.64 18.99
CA ARG A 252 -10.19 -2.71 17.99
C ARG A 252 -11.66 -2.97 17.69
N GLU A 253 -12.52 -3.04 18.71
CA GLU A 253 -13.96 -3.21 18.54
C GLU A 253 -14.61 -2.03 17.81
N LYS A 254 -14.23 -0.79 18.15
CA LYS A 254 -14.68 0.43 17.46
C LYS A 254 -14.28 0.45 15.99
N LEU A 255 -13.07 -0.02 15.67
CA LEU A 255 -12.57 -0.12 14.30
C LEU A 255 -13.35 -1.17 13.49
N VAL A 256 -13.55 -2.38 14.04
CA VAL A 256 -14.33 -3.45 13.40
C VAL A 256 -15.77 -3.00 13.13
N LYS A 257 -16.38 -2.28 14.07
CA LYS A 257 -17.74 -1.74 13.91
C LYS A 257 -17.83 -0.72 12.76
N ARG A 258 -16.82 0.16 12.63
CA ARG A 258 -16.73 1.12 11.51
C ARG A 258 -16.52 0.41 10.17
N LEU A 259 -15.64 -0.59 10.11
CA LEU A 259 -15.39 -1.37 8.89
C LEU A 259 -16.66 -2.10 8.41
N ARG A 260 -17.41 -2.73 9.33
CA ARG A 260 -18.71 -3.38 9.02
C ARG A 260 -19.73 -2.38 8.48
N GLN A 261 -19.79 -1.16 9.04
CA GLN A 261 -20.70 -0.12 8.56
C GLN A 261 -20.32 0.35 7.15
N MET A 262 -19.03 0.54 6.87
CA MET A 262 -18.57 0.90 5.52
C MET A 262 -18.88 -0.19 4.51
N PHE A 263 -18.66 -1.46 4.87
CA PHE A 263 -18.98 -2.60 4.00
C PHE A 263 -20.49 -2.69 3.73
N THR A 264 -21.32 -2.45 4.74
CA THR A 264 -22.78 -2.42 4.60
C THR A 264 -23.23 -1.29 3.68
N ASN A 265 -22.63 -0.11 3.80
CA ASN A 265 -22.92 1.05 2.94
C ASN A 265 -22.47 0.80 1.50
N ALA A 266 -21.30 0.19 1.28
CA ALA A 266 -20.79 -0.19 -0.03
C ALA A 266 -21.69 -1.24 -0.70
N MET A 267 -22.12 -2.26 0.04
CA MET A 267 -23.06 -3.27 -0.45
C MET A 267 -24.45 -2.68 -0.75
N ALA A 268 -24.92 -1.74 0.05
CA ALA A 268 -26.16 -1.00 -0.23
C ALA A 268 -26.04 -0.15 -1.50
N PHE A 269 -24.88 0.47 -1.73
CA PHE A 269 -24.57 1.24 -2.93
C PHE A 269 -24.53 0.33 -4.17
N LEU A 270 -23.83 -0.80 -4.12
CA LEU A 270 -23.77 -1.80 -5.19
C LEU A 270 -25.17 -2.36 -5.52
N ARG A 271 -26.01 -2.64 -4.51
CA ARG A 271 -27.42 -3.04 -4.71
C ARG A 271 -28.24 -1.93 -5.38
N ARG A 272 -27.98 -0.66 -5.08
CA ARG A 272 -28.64 0.49 -5.72
C ARG A 272 -28.20 0.65 -7.17
N CYS A 273 -26.90 0.50 -7.46
CA CYS A 273 -26.35 0.51 -8.82
C CYS A 273 -26.89 -0.65 -9.67
N CYS A 274 -26.98 -1.87 -9.11
CA CYS A 274 -27.62 -3.01 -9.78
C CYS A 274 -29.10 -2.76 -10.09
N ARG A 275 -29.86 -2.17 -9.14
CA ARG A 275 -31.28 -1.81 -9.37
C ARG A 275 -31.45 -0.70 -10.43
N CYS A 276 -30.53 0.26 -10.49
CA CYS A 276 -30.52 1.28 -11.55
C CYS A 276 -30.17 0.67 -12.92
N CYS A 277 -29.17 -0.23 -13.00
CA CYS A 277 -28.84 -0.92 -14.24
C CYS A 277 -29.99 -1.80 -14.73
N CYS A 278 -30.69 -2.51 -13.84
CA CYS A 278 -31.88 -3.29 -14.20
C CYS A 278 -33.02 -2.40 -14.71
N ARG A 279 -33.29 -1.24 -14.07
CA ARG A 279 -34.33 -0.30 -14.55
C ARG A 279 -33.98 0.36 -15.89
N CYS A 280 -32.71 0.65 -16.15
CA CYS A 280 -32.25 1.16 -17.44
C CYS A 280 -32.32 0.08 -18.54
N CYS A 281 -31.95 -1.17 -18.23
CA CYS A 281 -32.08 -2.28 -19.17
C CYS A 281 -33.55 -2.59 -19.51
N CYS A 282 -34.46 -2.55 -18.54
CA CYS A 282 -35.88 -2.78 -18.79
C CYS A 282 -36.56 -1.67 -19.62
N ARG A 283 -36.07 -0.42 -19.59
CA ARG A 283 -36.59 0.65 -20.47
C ARG A 283 -36.01 0.62 -21.88
N CYS A 284 -34.78 0.13 -22.07
CA CYS A 284 -34.19 -0.03 -23.40
C CYS A 284 -34.60 -1.33 -24.12
N CYS A 285 -35.07 -2.35 -23.40
CA CYS A 285 -35.48 -3.63 -24.00
C CYS A 285 -36.82 -3.58 -24.76
N CYS A 286 -37.54 -2.46 -24.82
CA CYS A 286 -38.78 -2.36 -25.60
C CYS A 286 -38.59 -2.03 -27.10
N ARG A 287 -37.36 -1.94 -27.64
CA ARG A 287 -37.20 -1.63 -29.08
C ARG A 287 -36.13 -2.35 -29.90
N CYS A 288 -35.30 -3.22 -29.34
CA CYS A 288 -34.33 -3.98 -30.13
C CYS A 288 -34.18 -5.41 -29.62
N CYS A 289 -35.03 -6.32 -30.11
CA CYS A 289 -34.71 -7.75 -30.11
C CYS A 289 -33.72 -8.04 -31.25
N CYS A 290 -32.53 -8.55 -30.92
CA CYS A 290 -32.00 -9.80 -31.48
C CYS A 290 -30.59 -10.18 -30.95
N ARG A 291 -30.51 -11.39 -30.37
CA ARG A 291 -29.40 -12.38 -30.42
C ARG A 291 -28.30 -12.53 -29.34
N CYS A 292 -28.16 -11.73 -28.30
CA CYS A 292 -27.08 -12.00 -27.29
C CYS A 292 -27.50 -12.42 -25.88
N CYS A 293 -28.79 -12.47 -25.51
CA CYS A 293 -29.21 -12.67 -24.11
C CYS A 293 -29.67 -14.09 -23.72
N PHE A 294 -29.09 -15.16 -24.28
CA PHE A 294 -29.50 -16.53 -23.90
C PHE A 294 -28.72 -17.16 -22.74
N ARG A 295 -27.70 -16.49 -22.16
CA ARG A 295 -26.88 -17.07 -21.08
C ARG A 295 -26.98 -16.42 -19.69
N CYS A 296 -27.59 -15.23 -19.55
CA CYS A 296 -27.64 -14.55 -18.24
C CYS A 296 -28.98 -14.67 -17.48
N CYS A 297 -30.06 -15.18 -18.09
CA CYS A 297 -31.38 -15.19 -17.42
C CYS A 297 -31.72 -16.45 -16.59
N ASN A 298 -30.86 -17.47 -16.52
CA ASN A 298 -31.21 -18.73 -15.84
C ASN A 298 -30.89 -18.80 -14.33
N CYS A 299 -30.34 -17.74 -13.72
CA CYS A 299 -29.97 -17.77 -12.29
C CYS A 299 -30.87 -16.95 -11.35
N CYS A 300 -31.91 -16.25 -11.83
CA CYS A 300 -32.70 -15.36 -10.96
C CYS A 300 -34.22 -15.60 -10.93
N CYS A 301 -34.75 -16.65 -11.57
CA CYS A 301 -36.20 -16.93 -11.57
C CYS A 301 -36.53 -18.40 -11.22
N LYS A 302 -35.94 -18.92 -10.15
CA LYS A 302 -36.43 -20.15 -9.49
C LYS A 302 -36.41 -19.92 -7.99
N ASP A 303 -37.40 -19.20 -7.51
CA ASP A 303 -38.03 -19.36 -6.20
C ASP A 303 -39.25 -18.43 -6.21
N GLU A 304 -40.39 -18.92 -5.74
CA GLU A 304 -41.73 -18.27 -5.77
C GLU A 304 -42.55 -18.44 -7.05
N ALA A 305 -43.04 -19.66 -7.29
CA ALA A 305 -44.44 -19.91 -7.66
C ALA A 305 -44.65 -21.42 -7.83
N ASN A 306 -45.31 -22.06 -6.87
CA ASN A 306 -46.16 -23.23 -7.11
C ASN A 306 -46.90 -23.59 -5.81
N GLY A 307 -47.98 -22.86 -5.57
CA GLY A 307 -49.04 -23.22 -4.63
C GLY A 307 -50.38 -23.04 -5.34
N HIS A 308 -50.69 -23.94 -6.28
CA HIS A 308 -52.04 -24.02 -6.85
C HIS A 308 -52.43 -25.49 -7.04
N VAL A 309 -53.36 -25.91 -6.19
CA VAL A 309 -54.06 -27.19 -6.24
C VAL A 309 -55.18 -27.07 -7.27
N PRO A 310 -55.35 -27.99 -8.23
CA PRO A 310 -56.54 -28.01 -9.07
C PRO A 310 -57.71 -28.64 -8.29
N ASP A 311 -58.77 -27.86 -8.16
CA ASP A 311 -60.09 -28.26 -7.67
C ASP A 311 -60.79 -29.14 -8.71
N THR A 312 -61.11 -30.38 -8.33
CA THR A 312 -61.98 -31.29 -9.07
C THR A 312 -63.33 -31.35 -8.39
N SER A 313 -64.29 -30.51 -8.80
CA SER A 313 -65.73 -30.82 -8.69
C SER A 313 -66.63 -29.74 -9.31
N ARG A 314 -67.27 -30.11 -10.43
CA ARG A 314 -68.71 -29.88 -10.77
C ARG A 314 -68.96 -30.37 -12.19
N GLU A 315 -70.01 -31.13 -12.56
CA GLU A 315 -71.27 -31.56 -11.90
C GLU A 315 -71.77 -30.75 -10.70
#